data_AF-A0A3M2DXR4-F1
#
_entry.id   AF-A0A3M2DXR4-F1
#
_cell.length_a   1.000
_cell.length_b   1.000
_cell.length_c   1.000
_cell.angle_alpha   90.00
_cell.angle_beta   90.00
_cell.angle_gamma   90.00
#
_symmetry.space_group_name_H-M   'P 1'
#
loop_
_entity.id
_entity.type
_entity.pdbx_description
1 polymer ?
#
loop_
_entity_poly.entity_id
_entity_poly.type
_entity_poly.pdbx_seq_one_letter_code
_entity_poly.pdbx_strand_id
1 'polypeptide(L)'
;MSPAFAAGSTAPVYRGRALDRGARPRYSLEPVNPRPPRRPPPDDHLVERRTLADADGIRRMLRRIANEILERNGGAVDIALVGIRTGGLFLAERLRRHIADLEGTEPPLGAVDITLYRDDVFEGLPRPEIGPTELPFELSGVRVVLVDDVLYTGRTVRAALDALMDYGRPRAVQLAVLVDRGLRELPIRADYVGLTVETTPSDSVRVRLTEAGDPDDRIVLRSRIEP
;
A
#
# COMPACT_ATOMS: atom_id res chain seq x y z
N MET A 1 28.56 -28.11 -2.05
CA MET A 1 29.08 -26.78 -2.41
C MET A 1 27.97 -26.05 -3.13
N SER A 2 27.24 -25.18 -2.43
CA SER A 2 26.19 -24.33 -3.03
C SER A 2 26.83 -23.14 -3.73
N PRO A 3 26.33 -22.70 -4.90
CA PRO A 3 26.83 -21.50 -5.55
C PRO A 3 26.38 -20.26 -4.76
N ALA A 4 27.32 -19.36 -4.51
CA ALA A 4 27.06 -18.05 -3.95
C ALA A 4 26.29 -17.20 -4.96
N PHE A 5 25.07 -16.77 -4.60
CA PHE A 5 24.35 -15.76 -5.36
C PHE A 5 24.94 -14.38 -5.05
N ALA A 6 25.47 -13.73 -6.10
CA ALA A 6 26.02 -12.39 -6.04
C ALA A 6 24.92 -11.35 -5.74
N ALA A 7 25.30 -10.36 -4.93
CA ALA A 7 24.44 -9.27 -4.48
C ALA A 7 23.94 -8.38 -5.63
N GLY A 8 22.66 -8.02 -5.55
CA GLY A 8 22.01 -6.80 -6.05
C GLY A 8 22.60 -6.15 -7.31
N SER A 9 22.17 -6.62 -8.48
CA SER A 9 22.29 -5.87 -9.73
C SER A 9 21.26 -4.74 -9.74
N THR A 10 21.61 -3.55 -9.26
CA THR A 10 20.82 -2.34 -9.56
C THR A 10 20.96 -2.04 -11.06
N ALA A 11 19.85 -2.13 -11.80
CA ALA A 11 19.87 -1.76 -13.21
C ALA A 11 20.31 -0.28 -13.32
N PRO A 12 21.31 0.05 -14.16
CA PRO A 12 21.80 1.42 -14.29
C PRO A 12 20.68 2.34 -14.78
N VAL A 13 20.47 3.46 -14.07
CA VAL A 13 19.55 4.52 -14.49
C VAL A 13 20.26 5.42 -15.48
N TYR A 14 19.69 5.58 -16.67
CA TYR A 14 20.28 6.41 -17.72
C TYR A 14 19.52 7.72 -17.89
N ARG A 15 20.24 8.83 -18.04
CA ARG A 15 19.68 10.11 -18.49
C ARG A 15 19.91 10.24 -19.99
N GLY A 16 18.81 10.43 -20.72
CA GLY A 16 18.87 10.75 -22.15
C GLY A 16 19.20 12.21 -22.40
N ARG A 17 20.30 12.49 -23.09
CA ARG A 17 20.61 13.82 -23.66
C ARG A 17 20.37 13.78 -25.16
N ALA A 18 19.46 14.62 -25.66
CA ALA A 18 19.25 14.78 -27.10
C ALA A 18 20.51 15.35 -27.74
N LEU A 19 21.07 14.64 -28.73
CA LEU A 19 22.26 15.03 -29.47
C LEU A 19 21.92 16.00 -30.62
N ASP A 20 20.70 15.90 -31.15
CA ASP A 20 20.15 16.80 -32.16
C ASP A 20 18.66 17.05 -31.90
N ARG A 21 18.08 18.03 -32.61
CA ARG A 21 16.65 18.38 -32.53
C ARG A 21 15.88 18.04 -33.82
N GLY A 22 16.32 17.02 -34.56
CA GLY A 22 15.66 16.59 -35.79
C GLY A 22 14.33 15.88 -35.52
N ALA A 23 13.60 15.51 -36.60
CA ALA A 23 12.34 14.77 -36.52
C ALA A 23 12.48 13.35 -35.90
N ARG A 24 13.74 12.87 -35.72
CA ARG A 24 14.10 11.65 -35.01
C ARG A 24 15.38 11.91 -34.19
N PRO A 25 15.27 12.53 -33.02
CA PRO A 25 16.44 12.92 -32.24
C PRO A 25 17.19 11.69 -31.74
N ARG A 26 18.52 11.68 -31.91
CA ARG A 26 19.39 10.68 -31.30
C ARG A 26 19.63 11.05 -29.83
N TYR A 27 19.55 10.07 -28.94
CA TYR A 27 19.83 10.25 -27.51
C TYR A 27 21.13 9.56 -27.12
N SER A 28 21.98 10.26 -26.37
CA SER A 28 23.05 9.62 -25.59
C SER A 28 22.49 9.24 -24.23
N LEU A 29 22.73 8.00 -23.80
CA LEU A 29 22.38 7.50 -22.49
C LEU A 29 23.61 7.55 -21.60
N GLU A 30 23.61 8.45 -20.62
CA GLU A 30 24.67 8.51 -19.62
C GLU A 30 24.17 7.88 -18.32
N PRO A 31 24.96 6.99 -17.68
CA PRO A 31 24.62 6.45 -16.38
C PRO A 31 24.60 7.59 -15.36
N VAL A 32 23.52 7.67 -14.58
CA VAL A 32 23.37 8.64 -13.50
C VAL A 32 23.13 7.88 -12.21
N ASN A 33 23.82 8.30 -11.15
CA ASN A 33 23.50 7.81 -9.81
C ASN A 33 22.08 8.27 -9.46
N PRO A 34 21.13 7.35 -9.22
CA PRO A 34 19.81 7.73 -8.75
C PRO A 34 19.96 8.55 -7.47
N ARG A 35 19.21 9.65 -7.37
CA ARG A 35 19.13 10.35 -6.09
C ARG A 35 18.52 9.35 -5.10
N PRO A 36 19.11 9.18 -3.90
CA PRO A 36 18.49 8.35 -2.88
C PRO A 36 17.07 8.89 -2.62
N PRO A 37 16.09 8.02 -2.36
CA PRO A 37 14.77 8.48 -1.97
C PRO A 37 14.89 9.41 -0.77
N ARG A 38 14.13 10.50 -0.77
CA ARG A 38 14.11 11.42 0.39
C ARG A 38 13.51 10.65 1.55
N ARG A 39 14.35 10.26 2.52
CA ARG A 39 13.89 9.71 3.79
C ARG A 39 12.94 10.73 4.43
N PRO A 40 11.69 10.37 4.75
CA PRO A 40 10.89 11.22 5.62
C PRO A 40 11.66 11.32 6.96
N PRO A 41 11.92 12.54 7.49
CA PRO A 41 12.53 12.66 8.81
C PRO A 41 11.63 11.97 9.86
N PRO A 42 12.19 11.58 11.01
CA PRO A 42 11.47 10.83 12.04
C PRO A 42 10.15 11.52 12.45
N ASP A 43 9.26 10.74 13.05
CA ASP A 43 7.93 11.19 13.52
C ASP A 43 8.01 12.24 14.66
N ASP A 44 9.22 12.57 15.16
CA ASP A 44 9.49 13.46 16.29
C ASP A 44 9.09 14.93 16.08
N HIS A 45 8.89 15.35 14.83
CA HIS A 45 8.42 16.71 14.47
C HIS A 45 6.94 16.76 14.04
N LEU A 46 6.18 15.67 14.16
CA LEU A 46 4.77 15.62 13.77
C LEU A 46 3.85 15.89 14.97
N VAL A 47 2.99 16.90 14.86
CA VAL A 47 1.97 17.20 15.87
C VAL A 47 0.58 16.89 15.34
N GLU A 48 -0.24 16.25 16.17
CA GLU A 48 -1.65 16.02 15.84
C GLU A 48 -2.39 17.34 15.71
N ARG A 49 -3.00 17.56 14.56
CA ARG A 49 -3.76 18.78 14.26
C ARG A 49 -5.25 18.56 14.42
N ARG A 50 -5.74 17.40 13.97
CA ARG A 50 -7.17 17.12 13.85
C ARG A 50 -7.46 15.64 13.84
N THR A 51 -8.48 15.24 14.58
CA THR A 51 -9.13 13.93 14.41
C THR A 51 -10.04 13.97 13.19
N LEU A 52 -9.78 13.07 12.24
CA LEU A 52 -10.56 12.93 11.00
C LEU A 52 -11.73 11.96 11.18
N ALA A 53 -11.54 10.89 11.95
CA ALA A 53 -12.58 9.92 12.30
C ALA A 53 -12.24 9.22 13.62
N ASP A 54 -13.28 8.85 14.37
CA ASP A 54 -13.22 7.97 15.54
C ASP A 54 -13.55 6.52 15.15
N ALA A 55 -13.62 5.63 16.14
CA ALA A 55 -13.96 4.22 15.98
C ALA A 55 -15.27 4.00 15.22
N ASP A 56 -16.29 4.81 15.53
CA ASP A 56 -17.60 4.77 14.88
C ASP A 56 -17.51 5.21 13.41
N GLY A 57 -16.71 6.24 13.13
CA GLY A 57 -16.39 6.69 11.77
C GLY A 57 -15.71 5.61 10.95
N ILE A 58 -14.67 4.96 11.51
CA ILE A 58 -13.95 3.85 10.87
C ILE A 58 -14.91 2.69 10.58
N ARG A 59 -15.74 2.29 11.55
CA ARG A 59 -16.74 1.23 11.37
C ARG A 59 -17.72 1.55 10.24
N ARG A 60 -18.22 2.79 10.16
CA ARG A 60 -19.11 3.21 9.05
C ARG A 60 -18.40 3.17 7.69
N MET A 61 -17.14 3.60 7.63
CA MET A 61 -16.34 3.55 6.39
C MET A 61 -16.12 2.11 5.92
N LEU A 62 -15.73 1.20 6.82
CA LEU A 62 -15.51 -0.20 6.49
C LEU A 62 -16.79 -0.90 6.03
N ARG A 63 -17.92 -0.64 6.68
CA ARG A 63 -19.22 -1.13 6.22
C ARG A 63 -19.56 -0.65 4.81
N ARG A 64 -19.30 0.63 4.50
CA ARG A 64 -19.53 1.16 3.16
C ARG A 64 -18.61 0.48 2.13
N ILE A 65 -17.32 0.37 2.41
CA ILE A 65 -16.36 -0.32 1.55
C ILE A 65 -16.79 -1.78 1.30
N ALA A 66 -17.23 -2.50 2.34
CA ALA A 66 -17.71 -3.88 2.20
C ALA A 66 -18.90 -3.98 1.23
N ASN A 67 -19.90 -3.09 1.34
CA ASN A 67 -21.02 -3.05 0.40
C ASN A 67 -20.56 -2.73 -1.04
N GLU A 68 -19.67 -1.74 -1.22
CA GLU A 68 -19.14 -1.39 -2.54
C GLU A 68 -18.36 -2.54 -3.19
N ILE A 69 -17.59 -3.32 -2.40
CA ILE A 69 -16.91 -4.53 -2.87
C ILE A 69 -17.93 -5.55 -3.38
N LEU A 70 -18.99 -5.81 -2.61
CA LEU A 70 -20.02 -6.79 -2.98
C LEU A 70 -20.80 -6.37 -4.21
N GLU A 71 -21.27 -5.12 -4.25
CA GLU A 71 -22.00 -4.56 -5.39
C GLU A 71 -21.19 -4.63 -6.68
N ARG A 72 -19.91 -4.26 -6.62
CA ARG A 72 -19.04 -4.23 -7.80
C ARG A 72 -18.66 -5.62 -8.32
N ASN A 73 -18.60 -6.61 -7.45
CA ASN A 73 -18.19 -7.96 -7.81
C ASN A 73 -19.35 -8.95 -7.99
N GLY A 74 -20.58 -8.55 -7.65
CA GLY A 74 -21.77 -9.39 -7.75
C GLY A 74 -21.90 -10.41 -6.62
N GLY A 75 -21.57 -10.01 -5.39
CA GLY A 75 -21.52 -10.86 -4.19
C GLY A 75 -20.09 -11.23 -3.78
N ALA A 76 -19.94 -12.14 -2.81
CA ALA A 76 -18.63 -12.53 -2.26
C ALA A 76 -17.89 -13.64 -3.04
N VAL A 77 -18.51 -14.19 -4.10
CA VAL A 77 -17.97 -15.33 -4.85
C VAL A 77 -16.71 -14.94 -5.62
N ASP A 78 -15.69 -15.80 -5.56
CA ASP A 78 -14.37 -15.60 -6.17
C ASP A 78 -13.65 -14.31 -5.75
N ILE A 79 -13.93 -13.80 -4.54
CA ILE A 79 -13.20 -12.68 -3.93
C ILE A 79 -12.26 -13.21 -2.86
N ALA A 80 -11.04 -12.69 -2.82
CA ALA A 80 -10.15 -12.83 -1.66
C ALA A 80 -9.67 -11.46 -1.18
N LEU A 81 -9.55 -11.29 0.13
CA LEU A 81 -8.99 -10.10 0.74
C LEU A 81 -7.50 -10.32 1.03
N VAL A 82 -6.65 -9.36 0.67
CA VAL A 82 -5.23 -9.42 0.96
C VAL A 82 -4.79 -8.13 1.64
N GLY A 83 -4.46 -8.21 2.92
CA GLY A 83 -3.98 -7.05 3.67
C GLY A 83 -2.50 -6.80 3.43
N ILE A 84 -2.12 -5.54 3.17
CA ILE A 84 -0.73 -5.12 3.19
C ILE A 84 -0.33 -4.92 4.65
N ARG A 85 0.70 -5.65 5.12
CA ARG A 85 1.12 -5.56 6.52
C ARG A 85 1.69 -4.16 6.83
N THR A 86 1.45 -3.60 8.01
CA THR A 86 0.69 -4.19 9.14
C THR A 86 -0.78 -3.75 9.16
N GLY A 87 -1.06 -2.44 9.08
CA GLY A 87 -2.39 -1.87 9.28
C GLY A 87 -3.45 -2.39 8.29
N GLY A 88 -3.07 -2.60 7.03
CA GLY A 88 -3.96 -3.15 6.00
C GLY A 88 -4.51 -4.55 6.33
N LEU A 89 -3.75 -5.39 7.05
CA LEU A 89 -4.22 -6.72 7.47
C LEU A 89 -5.34 -6.65 8.51
N PHE A 90 -5.22 -5.78 9.51
CA PHE A 90 -6.30 -5.59 10.48
C PHE A 90 -7.57 -5.07 9.81
N LEU A 91 -7.45 -4.16 8.87
CA LEU A 91 -8.58 -3.65 8.10
C LEU A 91 -9.19 -4.73 7.18
N ALA A 92 -8.37 -5.58 6.56
CA ALA A 92 -8.84 -6.70 5.75
C ALA A 92 -9.65 -7.70 6.59
N GLU A 93 -9.20 -8.02 7.80
CA GLU A 93 -9.94 -8.89 8.72
C GLU A 93 -11.28 -8.26 9.15
N ARG A 94 -11.33 -6.95 9.40
CA ARG A 94 -12.60 -6.25 9.70
C ARG A 94 -13.54 -6.23 8.50
N LEU A 95 -13.03 -6.03 7.28
CA LEU A 95 -13.82 -6.11 6.04
C LEU A 95 -14.37 -7.52 5.83
N ARG A 96 -13.56 -8.55 6.08
CA ARG A 96 -13.95 -9.97 6.00
C ARG A 96 -15.19 -10.25 6.84
N ARG A 97 -15.19 -9.77 8.09
CA ARG A 97 -16.34 -9.89 9.01
C ARG A 97 -17.57 -9.15 8.49
N HIS A 98 -17.41 -7.92 8.01
CA HIS A 98 -18.54 -7.17 7.45
C HIS A 98 -19.13 -7.84 6.20
N ILE A 99 -18.30 -8.43 5.34
CA ILE A 99 -18.77 -9.21 4.20
C ILE A 99 -19.51 -10.47 4.66
N ALA A 100 -18.97 -11.17 5.67
CA ALA A 100 -19.61 -12.35 6.23
C ALA A 100 -20.99 -12.05 6.85
N ASP A 101 -21.12 -10.91 7.55
CA ASP A 101 -22.40 -10.44 8.10
C ASP A 101 -23.45 -10.20 6.99
N LEU A 102 -23.02 -9.82 5.79
CA LEU A 102 -23.90 -9.47 4.66
C LEU A 102 -24.26 -10.69 3.78
N GLU A 103 -23.29 -11.55 3.49
CA GLU A 103 -23.42 -12.66 2.51
C GLU A 103 -23.48 -14.05 3.17
N GLY A 104 -23.27 -14.14 4.48
CA GLY A 104 -23.21 -15.41 5.21
C GLY A 104 -21.97 -16.26 4.90
N THR A 105 -20.99 -15.71 4.18
CA THR A 105 -19.74 -16.39 3.81
C THR A 105 -18.53 -15.48 4.02
N GLU A 106 -17.44 -16.06 4.52
CA GLU A 106 -16.18 -15.36 4.72
C GLU A 106 -15.28 -15.53 3.49
N PRO A 107 -14.89 -14.44 2.80
CA PRO A 107 -13.91 -14.53 1.73
C PRO A 107 -12.54 -14.94 2.29
N PRO A 108 -11.73 -15.70 1.53
CA PRO A 108 -10.35 -16.02 1.93
C PRO A 108 -9.55 -14.76 2.28
N LEU A 109 -8.71 -14.87 3.30
CA LEU A 109 -7.84 -13.80 3.77
C LEU A 109 -6.38 -14.19 3.63
N GLY A 110 -5.60 -13.26 3.09
CA GLY A 110 -4.15 -13.34 3.02
C GLY A 110 -3.48 -12.05 3.48
N ALA A 111 -2.17 -12.09 3.55
CA ALA A 111 -1.34 -10.97 3.92
C ALA A 111 -0.10 -10.91 3.03
N VAL A 112 0.28 -9.71 2.60
CA VAL A 112 1.56 -9.46 1.91
C VAL A 112 2.45 -8.59 2.78
N ASP A 113 3.70 -8.99 2.91
CA ASP A 113 4.73 -8.16 3.52
C ASP A 113 5.63 -7.56 2.42
N ILE A 114 5.56 -6.23 2.28
CA ILE A 114 6.32 -5.47 1.31
C ILE A 114 7.61 -4.88 1.87
N THR A 115 8.00 -5.27 3.09
CA THR A 115 9.19 -4.78 3.78
C THR A 115 10.47 -4.94 2.95
N LEU A 116 10.53 -5.96 2.09
CA LEU A 116 11.61 -6.17 1.12
C LEU A 116 11.60 -5.24 -0.10
N TYR A 117 10.45 -4.65 -0.43
CA TYR A 117 10.20 -3.88 -1.64
C TYR A 117 10.07 -2.37 -1.38
N ARG A 118 10.33 -1.92 -0.15
CA ARG A 118 10.45 -0.49 0.12
C ARG A 118 11.68 0.01 -0.63
N ASP A 119 11.48 0.96 -1.55
CA ASP A 119 12.55 1.61 -2.31
C ASP A 119 13.62 2.27 -1.41
N ASP A 120 13.35 2.36 -0.10
CA ASP A 120 14.20 2.97 0.94
C ASP A 120 15.09 1.96 1.70
N VAL A 121 15.07 0.66 1.35
CA VAL A 121 16.02 -0.28 1.96
C VAL A 121 17.40 -0.06 1.36
N PHE A 122 18.39 0.16 2.24
CA PHE A 122 19.84 0.26 2.06
C PHE A 122 20.36 1.70 1.78
N GLU A 123 21.03 2.40 2.71
CA GLU A 123 22.16 1.99 3.57
C GLU A 123 21.98 2.35 5.07
N GLY A 124 22.46 1.49 5.98
CA GLY A 124 22.75 1.87 7.38
C GLY A 124 21.71 1.55 8.46
N LEU A 125 20.57 0.93 8.13
CA LEU A 125 19.62 0.39 9.11
C LEU A 125 19.73 -1.15 9.19
N PRO A 126 19.42 -1.76 10.36
CA PRO A 126 19.23 -3.20 10.45
C PRO A 126 18.26 -3.65 9.35
N ARG A 127 18.56 -4.77 8.67
CA ARG A 127 17.62 -5.35 7.69
C ARG A 127 16.26 -5.48 8.37
N PRO A 128 15.21 -4.87 7.84
CA PRO A 128 13.91 -4.98 8.47
C PRO A 128 13.51 -6.46 8.47
N GLU A 129 12.96 -6.94 9.58
CA GLU A 129 12.51 -8.31 9.70
C GLU A 129 11.44 -8.56 8.64
N ILE A 130 11.72 -9.52 7.75
CA ILE A 130 10.80 -9.90 6.68
C ILE A 130 9.71 -10.74 7.34
N GLY A 131 8.51 -10.19 7.50
CA GLY A 131 7.35 -10.99 7.83
C GLY A 131 6.97 -11.88 6.64
N PRO A 132 6.40 -13.07 6.87
CA PRO A 132 5.96 -13.93 5.79
C PRO A 132 4.78 -13.31 5.04
N THR A 133 4.86 -13.32 3.70
CA THR A 133 3.67 -13.23 2.86
C THR A 133 2.92 -14.56 2.98
N GLU A 134 1.64 -14.48 3.37
CA GLU A 134 0.80 -15.61 3.72
C GLU A 134 -0.45 -15.56 2.84
N LEU A 135 -0.50 -16.44 1.83
CA LEU A 135 -1.63 -16.57 0.90
C LEU A 135 -2.13 -18.02 0.99
N PRO A 136 -3.03 -18.35 1.93
CA PRO A 136 -3.48 -19.73 2.18
C PRO A 136 -4.50 -20.24 1.13
N PHE A 137 -4.51 -19.65 -0.06
CA PHE A 137 -5.44 -19.94 -1.15
C PHE A 137 -4.75 -19.71 -2.49
N GLU A 138 -5.27 -20.34 -3.54
CA GLU A 138 -4.77 -20.12 -4.89
C GLU A 138 -5.26 -18.78 -5.45
N LEU A 139 -4.36 -18.02 -6.07
CA LEU A 139 -4.73 -16.75 -6.70
C LEU A 139 -5.46 -16.95 -8.04
N SER A 140 -5.28 -18.10 -8.71
CA SER A 140 -5.80 -18.32 -10.06
C SER A 140 -7.32 -18.21 -10.11
N GLY A 141 -7.85 -17.37 -11.02
CA GLY A 141 -9.30 -17.19 -11.19
C GLY A 141 -9.98 -16.28 -10.16
N VAL A 142 -9.29 -15.93 -9.07
CA VAL A 142 -9.82 -15.12 -7.96
C VAL A 142 -9.63 -13.63 -8.23
N ARG A 143 -10.58 -12.80 -7.80
CA ARG A 143 -10.44 -11.34 -7.70
C ARG A 143 -9.86 -10.99 -6.34
N VAL A 144 -8.66 -10.44 -6.33
CA VAL A 144 -8.00 -10.01 -5.09
C VAL A 144 -8.37 -8.56 -4.79
N VAL A 145 -8.86 -8.29 -3.59
CA VAL A 145 -8.96 -6.93 -3.05
C VAL A 145 -7.77 -6.72 -2.12
N LEU A 146 -6.78 -5.96 -2.59
CA LEU A 146 -5.70 -5.46 -1.74
C LEU A 146 -6.27 -4.43 -0.77
N VAL A 147 -5.86 -4.52 0.50
CA VAL A 147 -6.32 -3.63 1.55
C VAL A 147 -5.13 -2.92 2.19
N ASP A 148 -5.18 -1.59 2.22
CA ASP A 148 -4.17 -0.74 2.87
C ASP A 148 -4.83 0.30 3.78
N ASP A 149 -4.09 0.83 4.75
CA ASP A 149 -4.62 1.84 5.66
C ASP A 149 -4.67 3.23 4.99
N VAL A 150 -3.55 3.67 4.38
CA VAL A 150 -3.39 5.00 3.80
C VAL A 150 -2.73 4.93 2.43
N LEU A 151 -3.47 5.33 1.39
CA LEU A 151 -2.91 5.51 0.06
C LEU A 151 -2.24 6.88 -0.08
N TYR A 152 -0.90 6.88 -0.20
CA TYR A 152 -0.07 8.06 -0.40
C TYR A 152 0.58 8.10 -1.80
N THR A 153 1.88 7.84 -1.93
CA THR A 153 2.61 7.91 -3.22
C THR A 153 2.24 6.78 -4.18
N GLY A 154 1.71 5.67 -3.66
CA GLY A 154 1.38 4.44 -4.40
C GLY A 154 2.49 3.38 -4.40
N ARG A 155 3.69 3.67 -3.86
CA ARG A 155 4.83 2.74 -3.87
C ARG A 155 4.55 1.46 -3.09
N THR A 156 3.92 1.57 -1.92
CA THR A 156 3.48 0.42 -1.11
C THR A 156 2.58 -0.53 -1.90
N VAL A 157 1.59 0.01 -2.60
CA VAL A 157 0.67 -0.78 -3.41
C VAL A 157 1.39 -1.40 -4.61
N ARG A 158 2.27 -0.66 -5.29
CA ARG A 158 3.08 -1.21 -6.39
C ARG A 158 3.92 -2.41 -5.92
N ALA A 159 4.57 -2.29 -4.77
CA ALA A 159 5.30 -3.39 -4.15
C ALA A 159 4.39 -4.59 -3.83
N ALA A 160 3.20 -4.34 -3.30
CA ALA A 160 2.23 -5.40 -3.02
C ALA A 160 1.72 -6.09 -4.29
N LEU A 161 1.53 -5.34 -5.38
CA LEU A 161 1.19 -5.89 -6.69
C LEU A 161 2.31 -6.80 -7.21
N ASP A 162 3.57 -6.35 -7.14
CA ASP A 162 4.72 -7.15 -7.55
C ASP A 162 4.78 -8.45 -6.73
N ALA A 163 4.68 -8.34 -5.41
CA ALA A 163 4.65 -9.50 -4.52
C ALA A 163 3.51 -10.46 -4.88
N LEU A 164 2.28 -9.99 -5.05
CA LEU A 164 1.15 -10.84 -5.47
C LEU A 164 1.42 -11.58 -6.78
N MET A 165 2.06 -10.92 -7.75
CA MET A 165 2.40 -11.53 -9.03
C MET A 165 3.54 -12.55 -8.91
N ASP A 166 4.34 -12.53 -7.85
CA ASP A 166 5.33 -13.60 -7.63
C ASP A 166 4.66 -14.90 -7.14
N TYR A 167 3.48 -14.82 -6.51
CA TYR A 167 2.74 -15.98 -5.99
C TYR A 167 1.68 -16.54 -6.95
N GLY A 168 1.23 -15.76 -7.94
CA GLY A 168 0.22 -16.24 -8.88
C GLY A 168 -0.33 -15.18 -9.82
N ARG A 169 -1.42 -15.52 -10.52
CA ARG A 169 -2.08 -14.64 -11.50
C ARG A 169 -3.56 -14.52 -11.15
N PRO A 170 -3.95 -13.55 -10.32
CA PRO A 170 -5.36 -13.29 -10.05
C PRO A 170 -6.09 -12.84 -11.31
N ARG A 171 -7.41 -13.10 -11.35
CA ARG A 171 -8.29 -12.63 -12.44
C ARG A 171 -8.33 -11.11 -12.51
N ALA A 172 -8.32 -10.46 -11.37
CA ALA A 172 -8.23 -9.02 -11.23
C ALA A 172 -7.63 -8.68 -9.87
N VAL A 173 -6.99 -7.51 -9.77
CA VAL A 173 -6.61 -6.91 -8.49
C VAL A 173 -7.33 -5.59 -8.36
N GLN A 174 -8.01 -5.40 -7.24
CA GLN A 174 -8.67 -4.17 -6.82
C GLN A 174 -7.96 -3.63 -5.57
N LEU A 175 -8.13 -2.34 -5.29
CA LEU A 175 -7.54 -1.71 -4.11
C LEU A 175 -8.60 -1.04 -3.24
N ALA A 176 -8.71 -1.48 -1.98
CA ALA A 176 -9.47 -0.82 -0.93
C ALA A 176 -8.52 -0.11 0.04
N VAL A 177 -8.78 1.15 0.34
CA VAL A 177 -8.03 1.89 1.36
C VAL A 177 -8.96 2.61 2.32
N LEU A 178 -8.55 2.68 3.60
CA LEU A 178 -9.32 3.45 4.57
C LEU A 178 -9.20 4.94 4.31
N VAL A 179 -8.00 5.43 4.01
CA VAL A 179 -7.75 6.85 3.68
C VAL A 179 -7.00 7.00 2.37
N ASP A 180 -7.49 7.88 1.49
CA ASP A 180 -6.74 8.42 0.37
C ASP A 180 -6.27 9.84 0.71
N ARG A 181 -4.96 10.05 0.80
CA ARG A 181 -4.38 11.36 1.12
C ARG A 181 -3.78 12.11 -0.08
N GLY A 182 -3.99 11.61 -1.29
CA GLY A 182 -3.49 12.20 -2.54
C GLY A 182 -1.97 12.10 -2.73
N LEU A 183 -1.40 13.04 -3.50
CA LEU A 183 0.04 13.18 -3.76
C LEU A 183 0.70 11.93 -4.37
N ARG A 184 0.05 11.38 -5.41
CA ARG A 184 0.54 10.21 -6.15
C ARG A 184 1.85 10.48 -6.87
N GLU A 185 2.76 9.52 -6.79
CA GLU A 185 3.97 9.44 -7.61
C GLU A 185 3.88 8.32 -8.65
N LEU A 186 2.97 7.37 -8.44
CA LEU A 186 2.64 6.29 -9.38
C LEU A 186 1.17 6.42 -9.83
N PRO A 187 0.83 5.97 -11.04
CA PRO A 187 -0.54 6.02 -11.58
C PRO A 187 -1.44 4.96 -10.94
N ILE A 188 -1.51 4.96 -9.61
CA ILE A 188 -2.25 4.01 -8.79
C ILE A 188 -3.40 4.74 -8.09
N ARG A 189 -4.60 4.21 -8.26
CA ARG A 189 -5.82 4.70 -7.64
C ARG A 189 -6.50 3.55 -6.90
N ALA A 190 -7.11 3.87 -5.76
CA ALA A 190 -7.98 2.94 -5.06
C ALA A 190 -9.36 2.83 -5.73
N ASP A 191 -9.86 1.61 -5.79
CA ASP A 191 -11.20 1.28 -6.21
C ASP A 191 -12.23 1.65 -5.14
N TYR A 192 -11.85 1.45 -3.87
CA TYR A 192 -12.69 1.71 -2.70
C TYR A 192 -11.94 2.60 -1.72
N VAL A 193 -12.57 3.69 -1.29
CA VAL A 193 -11.95 4.68 -0.40
C VAL A 193 -12.88 4.99 0.75
N GLY A 194 -12.40 4.85 1.99
CA GLY A 194 -13.13 5.20 3.21
C GLY A 194 -13.29 6.72 3.40
N LEU A 195 -12.18 7.45 3.28
CA LEU A 195 -12.12 8.89 3.41
C LEU A 195 -11.06 9.46 2.46
N THR A 196 -11.41 10.49 1.70
CA THR A 196 -10.42 11.29 0.96
C THR A 196 -10.07 12.53 1.77
N VAL A 197 -8.77 12.80 1.92
CA VAL A 197 -8.26 13.95 2.68
C VAL A 197 -7.26 14.71 1.81
N GLU A 198 -7.50 16.01 1.65
CA GLU A 198 -6.51 16.89 1.03
C GLU A 198 -5.35 17.11 2.01
N THR A 199 -4.13 16.81 1.56
CA THR A 199 -2.92 16.94 2.38
C THR A 199 -1.79 17.60 1.61
N THR A 200 -0.85 18.18 2.34
CA THR A 200 0.42 18.68 1.84
C THR A 200 1.55 17.65 2.05
N PRO A 201 2.71 17.82 1.39
CA PRO A 201 3.88 16.96 1.64
C PRO A 201 4.38 17.00 3.10
N SER A 202 4.07 18.06 3.85
CA SER A 202 4.38 18.21 5.28
C SER A 202 3.37 17.52 6.21
N ASP A 203 2.24 17.05 5.68
CA ASP A 203 1.23 16.34 6.46
C ASP A 203 1.50 14.84 6.51
N SER A 204 0.91 14.19 7.51
CA SER A 204 0.90 12.75 7.70
C SER A 204 -0.47 12.33 8.22
N VAL A 205 -1.06 11.30 7.63
CA VAL A 205 -2.26 10.66 8.17
C VAL A 205 -1.80 9.44 8.96
N ARG A 206 -2.27 9.31 10.20
CA ARG A 206 -2.06 8.11 11.00
C ARG A 206 -3.40 7.46 11.31
N VAL A 207 -3.51 6.19 10.92
CA VAL A 207 -4.61 5.31 11.32
C VAL A 207 -4.13 4.57 12.57
N ARG A 208 -4.90 4.70 13.65
CA ARG A 208 -4.74 3.97 14.90
C ARG A 208 -5.74 2.84 14.94
N LEU A 209 -5.27 1.65 15.29
CA LEU A 209 -6.10 0.44 15.37
C LEU A 209 -5.77 -0.27 16.68
N THR A 210 -6.80 -0.62 17.43
CA THR A 210 -6.66 -1.34 18.70
C THR A 210 -5.91 -2.68 18.53
N GLU A 211 -6.04 -3.36 17.39
CA GLU A 211 -5.29 -4.58 17.07
C GLU A 211 -3.78 -4.34 16.90
N ALA A 212 -3.38 -3.11 16.56
CA ALA A 212 -1.99 -2.69 16.48
C ALA A 212 -1.41 -2.26 17.85
N GLY A 213 -2.21 -2.32 18.91
CA GLY A 213 -1.84 -1.89 20.26
C GLY A 213 -2.06 -0.39 20.53
N ASP A 214 -2.71 0.34 19.62
CA ASP A 214 -3.16 1.70 19.90
C ASP A 214 -4.29 1.70 20.95
N PRO A 215 -4.42 2.76 21.77
CA PRO A 215 -5.42 2.81 22.85
C PRO A 215 -6.87 2.89 22.34
N ASP A 216 -7.06 3.41 21.13
CA ASP A 216 -8.34 3.55 20.49
C ASP A 216 -8.23 3.54 18.96
N ASP A 217 -9.34 3.23 18.29
CA ASP A 217 -9.44 3.34 16.85
C ASP A 217 -9.66 4.81 16.46
N ARG A 218 -8.74 5.37 15.68
CA ARG A 218 -8.80 6.78 15.28
C ARG A 218 -8.03 7.06 14.00
N ILE A 219 -8.52 7.99 13.18
CA ILE A 219 -7.77 8.56 12.07
C ILE A 219 -7.38 9.98 12.46
N VAL A 220 -6.09 10.28 12.47
CA VAL A 220 -5.57 11.61 12.83
C VAL A 220 -4.74 12.21 11.69
N LEU A 221 -4.96 13.50 11.44
CA LEU A 221 -4.09 14.32 10.61
C LEU A 221 -3.01 14.93 11.50
N ARG A 222 -1.76 14.73 11.11
CA ARG A 222 -0.57 15.29 11.74
C ARG A 222 0.13 16.19 10.74
N SER A 223 0.76 17.26 11.22
CA SER A 223 1.56 18.13 10.37
C SER A 223 2.93 18.30 10.98
N ARG A 224 3.95 18.43 10.13
CA ARG A 224 5.29 18.79 10.57
C ARG A 224 5.30 20.23 11.05
N ILE A 225 5.82 20.46 12.25
CA ILE A 225 6.16 21.81 12.70
C ILE A 225 7.60 22.07 12.25
N GLU A 226 7.82 23.10 11.45
CA GLU A 226 9.18 23.61 11.21
C GLU A 226 9.70 24.24 12.51
N PRO A 227 10.93 23.90 12.94
CA PRO A 227 11.54 24.50 14.13
C PRO A 227 11.77 26.00 13.99
#